data_AF-A0A0S7ZE71-F1
#
_entry.id   AF-A0A0S7ZE71-F1
#
_cell.length_a   1.000
_cell.length_b   1.000
_cell.length_c   1.000
_cell.angle_alpha   90.00
_cell.angle_beta   90.00
_cell.angle_gamma   90.00
#
_symmetry.space_group_name_H-M   'P 1'
#
loop_
_entity.id
_entity.type
_entity.pdbx_description
1 polymer ?
#
loop_
_entity_poly.entity_id
_entity_poly.type
_entity_poly.pdbx_seq_one_letter_code
_entity_poly.pdbx_strand_id
1 'polypeptide(L)'
;DEWEDYYISFEEKCREGFEKWLACRGVKNYRKDFSGNITSYMDFIYRYIHEDVVILRSVQPVYVIEYFTDHLLRKVMVDPPEYIKWPPSLKLFYRYLMFDEIEPHFIEILRKRYS
;
A
#
# COMPACT_ATOMS: atom_id res chain seq x y z
N ASP A 1 13.57 12.73 -9.11
CA ASP A 1 13.79 13.04 -7.67
C ASP A 1 14.19 11.70 -7.08
N GLU A 2 15.36 11.58 -6.46
CA GLU A 2 15.92 10.28 -6.02
C GLU A 2 14.92 9.47 -5.18
N TRP A 3 14.10 10.17 -4.39
CA TRP A 3 13.02 9.55 -3.63
C TRP A 3 11.87 9.03 -4.50
N GLU A 4 11.45 9.80 -5.50
CA GLU A 4 10.37 9.42 -6.41
C GLU A 4 10.77 8.18 -7.22
N ASP A 5 12.01 8.17 -7.73
CA ASP A 5 12.56 7.05 -8.49
C ASP A 5 12.67 5.78 -7.63
N TYR A 6 13.08 5.95 -6.36
CA TYR A 6 13.07 4.85 -5.40
C TYR A 6 11.66 4.37 -5.07
N TYR A 7 10.73 5.29 -4.82
CA TYR A 7 9.35 4.98 -4.49
C TYR A 7 8.68 4.17 -5.60
N ILE A 8 8.83 4.58 -6.86
CA ILE A 8 8.28 3.86 -8.02
C ILE A 8 8.83 2.42 -8.05
N SER A 9 10.13 2.23 -7.85
CA SER A 9 10.74 0.90 -7.79
C SER A 9 10.23 0.07 -6.60
N PHE A 10 10.06 0.71 -5.44
CA PHE A 10 9.57 0.05 -4.22
C PHE A 10 8.10 -0.37 -4.34
N GLU A 11 7.25 0.51 -4.87
CA GLU A 11 5.84 0.24 -5.14
C GLU A 11 5.69 -0.93 -6.11
N GLU A 12 6.43 -0.91 -7.22
CA GLU A 12 6.41 -2.00 -8.20
C GLU A 12 6.84 -3.34 -7.58
N LYS A 13 7.93 -3.36 -6.81
CA LYS A 13 8.40 -4.56 -6.12
C LYS A 13 7.38 -5.09 -5.11
N CYS A 14 6.78 -4.22 -4.31
CA CYS A 14 5.74 -4.60 -3.35
C CYS A 14 4.51 -5.16 -4.05
N ARG A 15 4.06 -4.51 -5.13
CA ARG A 15 2.92 -4.93 -5.95
C ARG A 15 3.14 -6.31 -6.55
N GLU A 16 4.29 -6.53 -7.19
CA GLU A 16 4.63 -7.83 -7.77
C GLU A 16 4.83 -8.91 -6.72
N GLY A 17 5.51 -8.60 -5.61
CA GLY A 17 5.73 -9.51 -4.50
C GLY A 17 4.40 -9.97 -3.90
N PHE A 18 3.48 -9.03 -3.68
CA PHE A 18 2.15 -9.33 -3.19
C PHE A 18 1.33 -10.15 -4.20
N GLU A 19 1.36 -9.82 -5.49
CA GLU A 19 0.69 -10.62 -6.53
C GLU A 19 1.22 -12.07 -6.56
N LYS A 20 2.54 -12.26 -6.51
CA LYS A 20 3.17 -13.59 -6.45
C LYS A 20 2.74 -14.33 -5.19
N TRP A 21 2.73 -13.65 -4.03
CA TRP A 21 2.28 -14.22 -2.77
C TRP A 21 0.81 -14.68 -2.83
N LEU A 22 -0.08 -13.88 -3.42
CA LEU A 22 -1.48 -14.24 -3.65
C LEU A 22 -1.62 -15.47 -4.56
N ALA A 23 -0.81 -15.56 -5.62
CA ALA A 23 -0.79 -16.71 -6.52
C ALA A 23 -0.39 -18.00 -5.79
N CYS A 24 0.65 -17.94 -4.94
CA CYS A 24 1.09 -19.07 -4.12
C CYS A 24 0.02 -19.53 -3.11
N ARG A 25 -0.89 -18.63 -2.72
CA ARG A 25 -2.04 -18.93 -1.85
C ARG A 25 -3.29 -19.38 -2.61
N GLY A 26 -3.22 -19.53 -3.94
CA GLY A 26 -4.30 -20.03 -4.78
C GLY A 26 -5.36 -18.99 -5.15
N VAL A 27 -5.11 -17.70 -4.94
CA VAL A 27 -6.05 -16.63 -5.34
C VAL A 27 -5.98 -16.44 -6.86
N LYS A 28 -7.09 -16.71 -7.56
CA LYS A 28 -7.18 -16.62 -9.03
C LYS A 28 -7.95 -15.38 -9.51
N ASN A 29 -9.17 -15.17 -9.02
CA ASN A 29 -10.13 -14.25 -9.65
C ASN A 29 -10.00 -12.78 -9.23
N TYR A 30 -9.11 -12.45 -8.28
CA TYR A 30 -8.95 -11.08 -7.76
C TYR A 30 -7.49 -10.66 -7.61
N ARG A 31 -6.57 -11.46 -8.14
CA ARG A 31 -5.15 -11.29 -7.86
C ARG A 31 -4.63 -9.93 -8.34
N LYS A 32 -4.98 -9.57 -9.58
CA LYS A 32 -4.61 -8.29 -10.20
C LYS A 32 -5.35 -7.12 -9.57
N ASP A 33 -6.63 -7.29 -9.26
CA ASP A 33 -7.41 -6.27 -8.57
C ASP A 33 -6.78 -5.96 -7.21
N PHE A 34 -6.45 -6.99 -6.42
CA PHE A 34 -5.88 -6.81 -5.08
C PHE A 34 -4.49 -6.18 -5.13
N SER A 35 -3.65 -6.57 -6.09
CA SER A 35 -2.34 -5.93 -6.28
C SER A 35 -2.47 -4.50 -6.80
N GLY A 36 -3.44 -4.19 -7.66
CA GLY A 36 -3.71 -2.81 -8.09
C GLY A 36 -4.22 -1.92 -6.96
N ASN A 37 -5.09 -2.44 -6.10
CA ASN A 37 -5.68 -1.69 -4.99
C ASN A 37 -4.64 -1.19 -3.99
N ILE A 38 -3.56 -1.95 -3.78
CA ILE A 38 -2.52 -1.56 -2.83
C ILE A 38 -1.67 -0.40 -3.34
N THR A 39 -1.54 -0.19 -4.66
CA THR A 39 -0.81 0.98 -5.21
C THR A 39 -1.41 2.27 -4.69
N SER A 40 -2.73 2.44 -4.79
CA SER A 40 -3.41 3.63 -4.25
C SER A 40 -3.22 3.80 -2.75
N TYR A 41 -3.16 2.71 -1.99
CA TYR A 41 -2.90 2.78 -0.55
C TYR A 41 -1.46 3.18 -0.26
N MET A 42 -0.48 2.65 -0.99
CA MET A 42 0.92 3.04 -0.87
C MET A 42 1.13 4.50 -1.27
N ASP A 43 0.44 4.98 -2.30
CA ASP A 43 0.44 6.39 -2.70
C ASP A 43 -0.06 7.25 -1.55
N PHE A 44 -1.21 6.88 -0.95
CA PHE A 44 -1.74 7.56 0.23
C PHE A 44 -0.72 7.58 1.37
N ILE A 45 -0.11 6.46 1.74
CA ILE A 45 0.81 6.40 2.89
C ILE A 45 2.09 7.20 2.67
N TYR A 46 2.68 7.16 1.47
CA TYR A 46 4.03 7.71 1.27
C TYR A 46 4.09 9.01 0.47
N ARG A 47 3.11 9.31 -0.38
CA ARG A 47 3.12 10.50 -1.24
C ARG A 47 2.22 11.62 -0.73
N TYR A 48 1.32 11.34 0.21
CA TYR A 48 0.54 12.36 0.88
C TYR A 48 1.24 12.80 2.17
N ILE A 49 1.10 14.09 2.49
CA ILE A 49 1.63 14.65 3.73
C ILE A 49 0.74 14.17 4.87
N HIS A 50 1.35 13.45 5.81
CA HIS A 50 0.76 13.07 7.09
C HIS A 50 1.38 13.93 8.20
N GLU A 51 0.69 14.04 9.34
CA GLU A 51 1.24 14.71 10.52
C GLU A 51 2.45 13.96 11.09
N ASP A 52 2.48 12.63 10.93
CA ASP A 52 3.56 11.75 11.36
C ASP A 52 4.25 11.06 10.19
N VAL A 53 5.47 10.57 10.42
CA VAL A 53 6.10 9.60 9.51
C VAL A 53 5.36 8.27 9.63
N VAL A 54 4.60 7.91 8.60
CA VAL A 54 3.83 6.67 8.54
C VAL A 54 4.60 5.61 7.74
N ILE A 55 4.70 4.40 8.29
CA ILE A 55 5.27 3.23 7.61
C ILE A 55 4.21 2.14 7.47
N LEU A 56 4.23 1.39 6.37
CA LEU A 56 3.21 0.40 6.04
C LEU A 56 3.00 -0.64 7.15
N ARG A 57 4.06 -1.11 7.81
CA ARG A 57 3.99 -2.12 8.90
C ARG A 57 3.35 -1.63 10.19
N SER A 58 3.33 -0.31 10.42
CA SER A 58 2.83 0.26 11.67
C SER A 58 1.90 1.45 11.42
N VAL A 59 1.13 1.41 10.33
CA VAL A 59 0.10 2.41 10.08
C VAL A 59 -0.90 2.40 11.23
N GLN A 60 -1.10 3.58 11.83
CA GLN A 60 -2.10 3.72 12.87
C GLN A 60 -3.52 3.57 12.29
N PRO A 61 -4.48 3.01 13.05
CA PRO A 61 -5.85 2.82 12.57
C PRO A 61 -6.52 4.09 12.02
N VAL A 62 -6.16 5.27 12.53
CA VAL A 62 -6.69 6.56 12.07
C VAL A 62 -6.42 6.79 10.57
N TYR A 63 -5.22 6.50 10.09
CA TYR A 63 -4.84 6.66 8.69
C TYR A 63 -5.52 5.61 7.79
N VAL A 64 -5.77 4.40 8.31
CA VAL A 64 -6.57 3.39 7.59
C VAL A 64 -8.01 3.88 7.40
N ILE A 65 -8.62 4.42 8.46
CA ILE A 65 -9.97 4.98 8.40
C ILE A 65 -10.01 6.14 7.40
N GLU A 66 -9.08 7.08 7.52
CA GLU A 66 -8.97 8.23 6.61
C GLU A 66 -8.85 7.80 5.15
N TYR A 67 -8.02 6.80 4.86
CA TYR A 67 -7.91 6.25 3.51
C TYR A 67 -9.27 5.77 2.98
N PHE A 68 -10.03 5.01 3.77
CA PHE A 68 -11.32 4.48 3.35
C PHE A 68 -12.43 5.52 3.26
N THR A 69 -12.43 6.54 4.13
CA THR A 69 -13.52 7.50 4.25
C THR A 69 -13.31 8.78 3.44
N ASP A 70 -12.04 9.13 3.15
CA ASP A 70 -11.70 10.33 2.37
C ASP A 70 -11.00 9.94 1.07
N HIS A 71 -9.80 9.39 1.14
CA HIS A 71 -8.95 9.23 -0.03
C HIS A 71 -9.61 8.33 -1.10
N LEU A 72 -10.06 7.15 -0.70
CA LEU A 72 -10.61 6.16 -1.62
C LEU A 72 -11.93 6.61 -2.26
N LEU A 73 -12.81 7.23 -1.46
CA LEU A 73 -14.12 7.66 -1.92
C LEU A 73 -14.08 8.97 -2.73
N ARG A 74 -13.21 9.92 -2.35
CA ARG A 74 -13.19 11.25 -2.94
C ARG A 74 -12.09 11.47 -3.97
N LYS A 75 -10.93 10.84 -3.79
CA LYS A 75 -9.76 11.07 -4.66
C LYS A 75 -9.60 9.99 -5.72
N VAL A 76 -9.78 8.73 -5.35
CA VAL A 76 -9.70 7.61 -6.30
C VAL A 76 -11.02 7.42 -7.07
N MET A 77 -12.15 7.89 -6.50
CA MET A 77 -13.50 7.80 -7.10
C MET A 77 -13.90 6.37 -7.48
N VAL A 78 -13.65 5.43 -6.58
CA VAL A 78 -13.94 4.00 -6.82
C VAL A 78 -15.44 3.74 -6.83
N ASP A 79 -15.91 2.99 -7.83
CA ASP A 79 -17.32 2.62 -7.93
C ASP A 79 -17.74 1.69 -6.78
N PRO A 80 -19.00 1.72 -6.32
CA PRO A 80 -19.45 0.88 -5.21
C PRO A 80 -19.14 -0.63 -5.35
N PRO A 81 -19.28 -1.27 -6.53
CA PRO A 81 -18.92 -2.68 -6.72
C PRO A 81 -17.42 -2.96 -6.71
N GLU A 82 -16.60 -1.94 -6.88
CA GLU A 82 -15.15 -2.05 -6.80
C GLU A 82 -14.71 -1.91 -5.35
N TYR A 83 -15.29 -0.96 -4.60
CA TYR A 83 -14.96 -0.65 -3.20
C TYR A 83 -14.91 -1.89 -2.30
N ILE A 84 -15.81 -2.86 -2.51
CA ILE A 84 -15.86 -4.12 -1.74
C ILE A 84 -14.55 -4.93 -1.80
N LYS A 85 -13.71 -4.70 -2.81
CA LYS A 85 -12.42 -5.39 -2.99
C LYS A 85 -11.31 -4.79 -2.13
N TRP A 86 -11.42 -3.54 -1.68
CA TRP A 86 -10.34 -2.84 -0.99
C TRP A 86 -10.09 -3.38 0.44
N PRO A 87 -11.12 -3.58 1.29
CA PRO A 87 -10.91 -4.18 2.61
C PRO A 87 -10.20 -5.55 2.58
N PRO A 88 -10.61 -6.53 1.75
CA PRO A 88 -9.88 -7.80 1.68
C PRO A 88 -8.49 -7.65 1.05
N SER A 89 -8.29 -6.73 0.09
CA SER A 89 -6.97 -6.45 -0.49
C SER A 89 -6.00 -5.99 0.60
N LEU A 90 -6.37 -4.96 1.38
CA LEU A 90 -5.52 -4.43 2.44
C LEU A 90 -5.29 -5.44 3.55
N LYS A 91 -6.32 -6.19 3.96
CA LYS A 91 -6.15 -7.24 4.97
C LYS A 91 -5.11 -8.30 4.55
N LEU A 92 -5.13 -8.71 3.28
CA LEU A 92 -4.16 -9.67 2.75
C LEU A 92 -2.78 -9.04 2.57
N PHE A 93 -2.73 -7.77 2.18
CA PHE A 93 -1.48 -7.02 2.04
C PHE A 93 -0.76 -6.88 3.38
N TYR A 94 -1.45 -6.53 4.46
CA TYR A 94 -0.87 -6.52 5.80
C TYR A 94 -0.32 -7.88 6.23
N ARG A 95 -1.00 -8.97 5.86
CA ARG A 95 -0.46 -10.32 6.09
C ARG A 95 0.81 -10.55 5.31
N TYR A 96 0.86 -10.14 4.04
CA TYR A 96 2.06 -10.21 3.21
C TYR A 96 3.23 -9.43 3.83
N LEU A 97 2.99 -8.17 4.24
CA LEU A 97 4.02 -7.32 4.83
C LEU A 97 4.66 -7.94 6.08
N MET A 98 3.89 -8.64 6.91
CA MET A 98 4.43 -9.31 8.10
C MET A 98 5.46 -10.42 7.79
N PHE A 99 5.51 -10.92 6.55
CA PHE A 99 6.47 -11.93 6.10
C PHE A 99 7.58 -11.39 5.20
N ASP A 100 7.52 -10.12 4.79
CA ASP A 100 8.45 -9.55 3.81
C ASP A 100 9.64 -8.84 4.49
N GLU A 101 10.75 -8.66 3.80
CA GLU A 101 11.98 -8.00 4.29
C GLU A 101 12.28 -6.66 3.57
N ILE A 102 11.43 -6.21 2.65
CA ILE A 102 11.72 -5.06 1.76
C ILE A 102 11.61 -3.70 2.48
N GLU A 103 10.73 -3.58 3.47
CA GLU A 103 10.38 -2.31 4.11
C GLU A 103 11.50 -1.62 4.92
N PRO A 104 12.37 -2.32 5.68
CA PRO A 104 13.42 -1.70 6.47
C PRO A 104 14.38 -0.78 5.68
N HIS A 105 14.72 -1.14 4.44
CA HIS A 105 15.62 -0.33 3.61
C HIS A 105 14.96 0.98 3.15
N PHE A 106 13.65 0.95 2.86
CA PHE A 106 12.90 2.14 2.48
C PHE A 106 12.76 3.14 3.64
N ILE A 107 12.61 2.64 4.87
CA ILE A 107 12.54 3.48 6.09
C ILE A 107 13.83 4.29 6.28
N GLU A 108 14.99 3.73 5.95
CA GLU A 108 16.27 4.45 6.04
C GLU A 108 16.30 5.67 5.11
N ILE A 109 15.76 5.53 3.91
CA ILE A 109 15.69 6.61 2.92
C ILE A 109 14.67 7.67 3.33
N LEU A 110 13.50 7.26 3.84
CA LEU A 110 12.51 8.20 4.38
C LEU A 110 13.09 9.05 5.50
N ARG A 111 13.84 8.45 6.42
CA ARG A 111 14.51 9.19 7.50
C ARG A 111 15.48 10.23 6.95
N LYS A 112 16.29 9.91 5.94
CA LYS A 112 17.22 10.88 5.31
C LYS A 112 16.54 12.08 4.65
N ARG A 113 15.30 11.91 4.15
CA ARG A 113 14.54 12.99 3.48
C ARG A 113 13.86 13.96 4.45
N TYR A 114 13.43 13.49 5.61
CA TYR A 114 12.66 14.26 6.60
C TYR A 114 13.45 14.59 7.89
N SER A 115 14.78 14.36 7.89
CA SER A 115 15.72 14.85 8.92
C SER A 115 16.34 16.17 8.50
#